data_AF-A0A7Z0LHR0-F1
#
_entry.id   AF-A0A7Z0LHR0-F1
#
_cell.length_a   1.000
_cell.length_b   1.000
_cell.length_c   1.000
_cell.angle_alpha   90.00
_cell.angle_beta   90.00
_cell.angle_gamma   90.00
#
_symmetry.space_group_name_H-M   'P 1'
#
loop_
_entity.id
_entity.type
_entity.pdbx_description
1 polymer ?
#
loop_
_entity_poly.entity_id
_entity_poly.type
_entity_poly.pdbx_seq_one_letter_code
_entity_poly.pdbx_strand_id
1 'polypeptide(L)'
;YYHKVMLLSGTLHSDSPLTANNKAQQFESLVHKHYPDKSIESLTSNEILDLMRLHKVERGPSRSLDLIYQPIQSPEMTRSVTAFSKPVFVGFTNSEGDIYIENDSRKLSPLRFKEIMRLFDIPILEEVQNAQQQREVITTSYFKNMALNFL
;
A
#
# COMPACT_ATOMS: atom_id res chain seq x y z
N TYR A 1 -20.25 -6.96 -17.42
CA TYR A 1 -18.93 -7.53 -17.79
C TYR A 1 -18.54 -8.75 -16.96
N TYR A 2 -18.61 -8.76 -15.63
CA TYR A 2 -18.25 -9.95 -14.82
C TYR A 2 -19.49 -10.67 -14.26
N HIS A 3 -19.44 -12.00 -14.19
CA HIS A 3 -20.53 -12.85 -13.67
C HIS A 3 -20.29 -13.35 -12.24
N LYS A 4 -19.02 -13.40 -11.81
CA LYS A 4 -18.52 -13.74 -10.48
C LYS A 4 -17.18 -13.05 -10.27
N VAL A 5 -16.81 -12.78 -9.03
CA VAL A 5 -15.50 -12.18 -8.67
C VAL A 5 -14.87 -12.99 -7.54
N MET A 6 -13.56 -13.18 -7.62
CA MET A 6 -12.74 -13.74 -6.54
C MET A 6 -11.65 -12.74 -6.18
N LEU A 7 -11.54 -12.41 -4.90
CA LEU A 7 -10.50 -11.56 -4.33
C LEU A 7 -9.71 -12.41 -3.34
N LEU A 8 -8.43 -12.63 -3.60
CA LEU A 8 -7.57 -13.51 -2.81
C LEU A 8 -6.43 -12.69 -2.22
N SER A 9 -6.36 -12.61 -0.89
CA SER A 9 -5.33 -11.91 -0.13
C SER A 9 -5.18 -10.44 -0.53
N GLY A 10 -6.29 -9.78 -0.85
CA GLY A 10 -6.28 -8.39 -1.24
C GLY A 10 -7.67 -7.86 -1.54
N THR A 11 -7.99 -6.72 -0.94
CA THR A 11 -9.18 -5.93 -1.24
C THR A 11 -8.75 -4.53 -1.70
N LEU A 12 -9.65 -3.79 -2.33
CA LEU A 12 -9.31 -2.46 -2.84
C LEU A 12 -9.06 -1.49 -1.67
N HIS A 13 -7.83 -1.00 -1.54
CA HIS A 13 -7.50 0.20 -0.79
C HIS A 13 -7.02 1.26 -1.79
N SER A 14 -7.60 2.46 -1.72
CA SER A 14 -7.25 3.55 -2.63
C SER A 14 -6.64 4.71 -1.86
N ASP A 15 -5.69 5.40 -2.46
CA ASP A 15 -5.21 6.69 -1.95
C ASP A 15 -6.33 7.71 -1.95
N SER A 16 -6.43 8.49 -0.87
CA SER A 16 -7.18 9.74 -0.91
C SER A 16 -6.54 10.70 -1.92
N PRO A 17 -7.30 11.66 -2.49
CA PRO A 17 -6.74 12.69 -3.37
C PRO A 17 -5.57 13.45 -2.73
N LEU A 18 -5.62 13.69 -1.41
CA LEU A 18 -4.54 14.33 -0.66
C LEU A 18 -3.28 13.46 -0.63
N THR A 19 -3.42 12.17 -0.30
CA THR A 19 -2.28 11.23 -0.27
C THR A 19 -1.65 11.09 -1.64
N ALA A 20 -2.47 11.00 -2.69
CA ALA A 20 -2.02 10.91 -4.07
C ALA A 20 -1.25 12.17 -4.51
N ASN A 21 -1.76 13.37 -4.18
CA ASN A 21 -1.09 14.62 -4.48
C ASN A 21 0.27 14.71 -3.78
N ASN A 22 0.33 14.38 -2.49
CA ASN A 22 1.59 14.36 -1.74
C ASN A 22 2.63 13.41 -2.38
N LYS A 23 2.21 12.22 -2.84
CA LYS A 23 3.09 11.28 -3.54
C LYS A 23 3.56 11.84 -4.89
N ALA A 24 2.68 12.51 -5.63
CA ALA A 24 3.03 13.16 -6.90
C ALA A 24 4.04 14.31 -6.72
N GLN A 25 3.85 15.18 -5.73
CA GLN A 25 4.77 16.27 -5.41
C GLN A 25 6.15 15.75 -4.98
N GLN A 26 6.21 14.65 -4.22
CA GLN A 26 7.47 14.00 -3.88
C GLN A 26 8.19 13.48 -5.12
N PHE A 27 7.47 12.85 -6.04
CA PHE A 27 8.04 12.37 -7.29
C PHE A 27 8.52 13.54 -8.17
N GLU A 28 7.73 14.60 -8.29
CA GLU A 28 8.11 15.82 -9.01
C GLU A 28 9.37 16.47 -8.40
N SER A 29 9.50 16.49 -7.08
CA SER A 29 10.71 16.97 -6.40
C SER A 29 11.95 16.14 -6.76
N LEU A 30 11.79 14.82 -6.91
CA LEU A 30 12.87 13.94 -7.37
C LEU A 30 13.27 14.23 -8.82
N VAL A 31 12.29 14.50 -9.70
CA VAL A 31 12.56 14.91 -11.09
C VAL A 31 13.39 16.17 -11.11
N HIS A 32 12.96 17.23 -10.42
CA HIS A 32 13.71 18.50 -10.38
C HIS A 32 15.12 18.35 -9.79
N LYS A 33 15.29 17.46 -8.81
CA LYS A 33 16.59 17.22 -8.15
C LYS A 33 17.57 16.44 -9.03
N HIS A 34 17.10 15.43 -9.76
CA HIS A 34 17.96 14.48 -10.48
C HIS A 34 18.01 14.73 -12.01
N TYR A 35 16.99 15.40 -12.56
CA TYR A 35 16.84 15.71 -13.98
C TYR A 35 16.29 17.14 -14.16
N PRO A 36 17.03 18.19 -13.71
CA PRO A 36 16.53 19.56 -13.65
C PRO A 36 16.09 20.15 -14.99
N ASP A 37 16.64 19.66 -16.10
CA ASP A 37 16.33 20.15 -17.46
C ASP A 37 15.22 19.33 -18.15
N LYS A 38 14.55 18.43 -17.44
CA LYS A 38 13.50 17.55 -17.98
C LYS A 38 12.15 17.81 -17.32
N SER A 39 11.10 17.69 -18.12
CA SER A 39 9.73 17.55 -17.60
C SER A 39 9.40 16.07 -17.42
N ILE A 40 8.33 15.76 -16.70
CA ILE A 40 7.88 14.38 -16.50
C ILE A 40 7.62 13.68 -17.84
N GLU A 41 7.06 14.40 -18.81
CA GLU A 41 6.72 13.89 -20.14
C GLU A 41 7.95 13.59 -21.02
N SER A 42 9.12 14.16 -20.70
CA SER A 42 10.36 13.96 -21.46
C SER A 42 11.30 12.91 -20.84
N LEU A 43 10.91 12.32 -19.71
CA LEU A 43 11.67 11.24 -19.08
C LEU A 43 11.60 9.97 -19.92
N THR A 44 12.74 9.30 -20.03
CA THR A 44 12.79 7.94 -20.58
C THR A 44 12.30 6.93 -19.54
N SER A 45 11.92 5.72 -19.99
CA SER A 45 11.49 4.65 -19.07
C SER A 45 12.56 4.29 -18.04
N ASN A 46 13.85 4.33 -18.40
CA ASN A 46 14.94 4.04 -17.48
C ASN A 46 15.07 5.11 -16.39
N GLU A 47 14.86 6.37 -16.74
CA GLU A 47 14.90 7.49 -15.77
C GLU A 47 13.71 7.44 -14.84
N ILE A 48 12.52 7.09 -15.35
CA ILE A 48 11.34 6.84 -14.52
C ILE A 48 11.63 5.71 -13.52
N LEU A 49 12.17 4.57 -13.97
CA LEU A 49 12.51 3.46 -13.08
C LEU A 49 13.55 3.84 -12.02
N ASP A 50 14.53 4.68 -12.38
CA ASP A 50 15.50 5.17 -11.41
C ASP A 50 14.86 6.10 -10.37
N LEU A 51 13.98 7.00 -10.80
CA LEU A 51 13.20 7.86 -9.90
C LEU A 51 12.28 7.06 -8.98
N MET A 52 11.60 6.02 -9.48
CA MET A 52 10.78 5.12 -8.67
C MET A 52 11.63 4.43 -7.59
N ARG A 53 12.86 4.01 -7.95
CA ARG A 53 13.81 3.42 -7.02
C ARG A 53 14.26 4.44 -5.96
N LEU A 54 14.58 5.67 -6.36
CA LEU A 54 14.96 6.75 -5.45
C LEU A 54 13.82 7.12 -4.50
N HIS A 55 12.59 7.21 -5.00
CA HIS A 55 11.39 7.48 -4.19
C HIS A 55 11.19 6.41 -3.12
N LYS A 56 11.38 5.14 -3.47
CA LYS A 56 11.37 4.04 -2.50
C LYS A 56 12.46 4.18 -1.44
N VAL A 57 13.65 4.63 -1.80
CA VAL A 57 14.75 4.84 -0.85
C VAL A 57 14.44 5.99 0.11
N GLU A 58 13.96 7.13 -0.39
CA GLU A 58 13.65 8.30 0.45
C GLU A 58 12.52 8.04 1.46
N ARG A 59 11.55 7.19 1.13
CA ARG A 59 10.48 6.76 2.06
C ARG A 59 10.96 5.80 3.16
N GLY A 60 12.14 5.21 2.99
CA GLY A 60 12.72 4.29 3.94
C GLY A 60 12.09 2.88 3.96
N PRO A 61 12.58 1.99 4.84
CA PRO A 61 12.15 0.60 4.87
C PRO A 61 10.65 0.45 5.12
N SER A 62 9.98 -0.34 4.29
CA SER A 62 8.56 -0.62 4.43
C SER A 62 8.17 -2.09 4.32
N ARG A 63 9.12 -2.95 3.93
CA ARG A 63 8.86 -4.35 3.62
C ARG A 63 7.74 -4.53 2.58
N SER A 64 7.59 -3.59 1.65
CA SER A 64 6.53 -3.60 0.62
C SER A 64 5.12 -3.38 1.15
N LEU A 65 4.95 -2.98 2.42
CA LEU A 65 3.67 -2.60 2.99
C LEU A 65 3.31 -1.14 2.66
N ASP A 66 4.29 -0.28 2.41
CA ASP A 66 4.08 1.09 1.91
C ASP A 66 4.00 1.08 0.38
N LEU A 67 2.77 1.07 -0.14
CA LEU A 67 2.50 1.07 -1.57
C LEU A 67 2.62 2.50 -2.13
N ILE A 68 3.72 2.75 -2.84
CA ILE A 68 3.97 4.05 -3.50
C ILE A 68 2.96 4.26 -4.64
N TYR A 69 2.66 3.21 -5.39
CA TYR A 69 1.73 3.24 -6.51
C TYR A 69 0.53 2.37 -6.18
N GLN A 70 -0.63 3.00 -5.96
CA GLN A 70 -1.91 2.33 -5.73
C GLN A 70 -3.05 3.14 -6.37
N PRO A 71 -4.24 2.55 -6.58
CA PRO A 71 -5.38 3.30 -7.13
C PRO A 71 -5.68 4.56 -6.33
N ILE A 72 -6.14 5.62 -6.99
CA ILE A 72 -6.54 6.88 -6.35
C ILE A 72 -8.05 6.94 -6.37
N GLN A 73 -8.65 7.30 -5.24
CA GLN A 73 -10.08 7.54 -5.18
C GLN A 73 -10.44 8.70 -6.12
N SER A 74 -11.23 8.39 -7.15
CA SER A 74 -11.60 9.33 -8.20
C SER A 74 -13.11 9.31 -8.46
N PRO A 75 -13.74 10.41 -8.86
CA PRO A 75 -15.15 10.43 -9.23
C PRO A 75 -15.52 9.43 -10.34
N GLU A 76 -14.57 9.05 -11.18
CA GLU A 76 -14.74 8.05 -12.25
C GLU A 76 -14.84 6.61 -11.72
N MET A 77 -14.44 6.35 -10.47
CA MET A 77 -14.65 5.07 -9.78
C MET A 77 -16.10 4.96 -9.29
N THR A 78 -17.00 4.88 -10.26
CA THR A 78 -18.46 5.09 -10.09
C THR A 78 -19.24 3.91 -9.51
N ARG A 79 -18.62 2.73 -9.37
CA ARG A 79 -19.32 1.52 -8.92
C ARG A 79 -18.88 1.10 -7.53
N SER A 80 -19.74 1.33 -6.54
CA SER A 80 -19.60 0.73 -5.20
C SER A 80 -19.58 -0.79 -5.28
N VAL A 81 -18.81 -1.43 -4.41
CA VAL A 81 -18.83 -2.89 -4.20
C VAL A 81 -20.22 -3.35 -3.79
N THR A 82 -20.92 -2.58 -2.95
CA THR A 82 -22.31 -2.88 -2.53
C THR A 82 -23.33 -2.81 -3.68
N ALA A 83 -23.00 -2.13 -4.78
CA ALA A 83 -23.83 -2.08 -5.99
C ALA A 83 -23.58 -3.28 -6.93
N PHE A 84 -22.62 -4.16 -6.61
CA PHE A 84 -22.30 -5.33 -7.42
C PHE A 84 -23.19 -6.52 -7.06
N SER A 85 -24.16 -6.84 -7.93
CA SER A 85 -25.20 -7.85 -7.68
C SER A 85 -24.79 -9.31 -7.97
N LYS A 86 -23.52 -9.57 -8.26
CA LYS A 86 -23.04 -10.92 -8.62
C LYS A 86 -22.24 -11.53 -7.46
N PRO A 87 -22.14 -12.87 -7.38
CA PRO A 87 -21.39 -13.52 -6.32
C PRO A 87 -19.94 -13.03 -6.24
N VAL A 88 -19.52 -12.66 -5.02
CA VAL A 88 -18.15 -12.30 -4.69
C VAL A 88 -17.63 -13.29 -3.66
N PHE A 89 -16.47 -13.87 -3.92
CA PHE A 89 -15.72 -14.66 -2.96
C PHE A 89 -14.50 -13.85 -2.53
N VAL A 90 -14.30 -13.70 -1.22
CA VAL A 90 -13.15 -13.02 -0.64
C VAL A 90 -12.43 -14.00 0.27
N GLY A 91 -11.12 -14.16 0.08
CA GLY A 91 -10.29 -15.07 0.86
C GLY A 91 -8.98 -14.43 1.28
N PHE A 92 -8.37 -15.00 2.33
CA PHE A 92 -7.05 -14.64 2.86
C PHE A 92 -6.39 -15.91 3.41
N THR A 93 -5.08 -15.89 3.62
CA THR A 93 -4.34 -17.00 4.24
C THR A 93 -4.16 -16.78 5.74
N ASN A 94 -3.88 -17.86 6.49
CA ASN A 94 -3.75 -17.79 7.95
C ASN A 94 -2.49 -17.05 8.44
N SER A 95 -1.52 -16.80 7.56
CA SER A 95 -0.19 -16.30 7.93
C SER A 95 0.38 -15.28 6.92
N GLU A 96 -0.46 -14.39 6.38
CA GLU A 96 -0.04 -13.36 5.40
C GLU A 96 1.19 -12.57 5.86
N GLY A 97 1.29 -12.25 7.15
CA GLY A 97 2.39 -11.44 7.69
C GLY A 97 3.78 -12.08 7.57
N ASP A 98 3.86 -13.40 7.43
CA ASP A 98 5.12 -14.14 7.41
C ASP A 98 5.97 -13.80 6.17
N ILE A 99 5.35 -13.46 5.03
CA ILE A 99 6.10 -13.05 3.82
C ILE A 99 6.71 -11.65 3.94
N TYR A 100 6.19 -10.83 4.87
CA TYR A 100 6.63 -9.46 5.09
C TYR A 100 7.71 -9.40 6.17
N ILE A 101 7.46 -10.09 7.30
CA ILE A 101 8.32 -10.08 8.49
C ILE A 101 8.63 -11.53 8.89
N GLU A 102 9.71 -12.06 8.35
CA GLU A 102 10.16 -13.45 8.63
C GLU A 102 10.67 -13.63 10.07
N ASN A 103 11.41 -12.64 10.59
CA ASN A 103 12.03 -12.68 11.92
C ASN A 103 12.46 -11.28 12.39
N ASP A 104 13.04 -11.19 13.59
CA ASP A 104 13.43 -9.92 14.21
C ASP A 104 14.52 -9.14 13.44
N SER A 105 15.34 -9.80 12.60
CA SER A 105 16.27 -9.07 11.71
C SER A 105 15.57 -8.41 10.53
N ARG A 106 14.36 -8.88 10.20
CA ARG A 106 13.51 -8.35 9.13
C ARG A 106 12.44 -7.40 9.64
N LYS A 107 12.26 -7.23 10.96
CA LYS A 107 11.25 -6.32 11.50
C LYS A 107 11.49 -4.87 11.10
N LEU A 108 10.42 -4.07 11.13
CA LEU A 108 10.52 -2.63 11.08
C LEU A 108 10.70 -2.07 12.49
N SER A 109 11.25 -0.87 12.64
CA SER A 109 11.20 -0.20 13.94
C SER A 109 9.74 0.01 14.36
N PRO A 110 9.42 -0.01 15.67
CA PRO A 110 8.04 0.17 16.13
C PRO A 110 7.37 1.45 15.58
N LEU A 111 8.12 2.55 15.54
CA LEU A 111 7.65 3.82 14.96
C LEU A 111 7.34 3.68 13.46
N ARG A 112 8.27 3.13 12.67
CA ARG A 112 8.08 2.95 11.22
C ARG A 112 6.93 2.00 10.90
N PHE A 113 6.77 0.94 11.69
CA PHE A 113 5.64 0.03 11.55
C PHE A 113 4.31 0.74 11.79
N LYS A 114 4.20 1.55 12.86
CA LYS A 114 3.01 2.36 13.14
C LYS A 114 2.71 3.36 12.02
N GLU A 115 3.73 4.03 11.49
CA GLU A 115 3.58 4.95 10.34
C GLU A 115 2.98 4.25 9.12
N ILE A 116 3.46 3.06 8.79
CA ILE A 116 2.98 2.31 7.63
C ILE A 116 1.54 1.83 7.85
N MET A 117 1.22 1.28 9.02
CA MET A 117 -0.15 0.82 9.31
C MET A 117 -1.17 1.97 9.22
N ARG A 118 -0.78 3.19 9.61
CA ARG A 118 -1.61 4.39 9.46
C ARG A 118 -1.91 4.76 8.01
N LEU A 119 -1.06 4.39 7.03
CA LEU A 119 -1.35 4.63 5.61
C LEU A 119 -2.58 3.83 5.11
N PHE A 120 -3.00 2.83 5.88
CA PHE A 120 -4.14 1.96 5.61
C PHE A 120 -5.24 2.12 6.66
N ASP A 121 -5.23 3.24 7.39
CA ASP A 121 -6.20 3.54 8.44
C ASP A 121 -6.30 2.47 9.54
N ILE A 122 -5.20 1.75 9.80
CA ILE A 122 -5.11 0.74 10.85
C ILE A 122 -4.52 1.38 12.13
N PRO A 123 -5.33 1.67 13.16
CA PRO A 123 -4.83 2.24 14.40
C PRO A 123 -4.09 1.18 15.23
N ILE A 124 -2.80 1.41 15.46
CA ILE A 124 -1.99 0.59 16.37
C ILE A 124 -1.89 1.31 17.71
N LEU A 125 -2.77 0.91 18.65
CA LEU A 125 -2.90 1.51 19.98
C LEU A 125 -1.80 1.06 20.93
N GLU A 126 -1.37 -0.20 20.81
CA GLU A 126 -0.33 -0.80 21.64
C GLU A 126 1.06 -0.72 20.99
N GLU A 127 2.10 -0.96 21.78
CA GLU A 127 3.46 -1.05 21.23
C GLU A 127 3.74 -2.42 20.61
N VAL A 128 3.88 -2.43 19.29
CA VAL A 128 4.29 -3.61 18.51
C VAL A 128 5.82 -3.61 18.40
N GLN A 129 6.48 -4.51 19.13
CA GLN A 129 7.92 -4.46 19.39
C GLN A 129 8.74 -5.53 18.64
N ASN A 130 8.16 -6.72 18.43
CA ASN A 130 8.85 -7.85 17.83
C ASN A 130 8.20 -8.30 16.51
N ALA A 131 8.91 -9.17 15.78
CA ALA A 131 8.47 -9.71 14.50
C ALA A 131 7.14 -10.47 14.60
N GLN A 132 6.93 -11.24 15.67
CA GLN A 132 5.69 -11.99 15.92
C GLN A 132 4.48 -11.05 15.98
N GLN A 133 4.59 -9.95 16.70
CA GLN A 133 3.50 -8.99 16.82
C GLN A 133 3.27 -8.27 15.47
N GLN A 134 4.33 -7.92 14.74
CA GLN A 134 4.18 -7.27 13.42
C GLN A 134 3.49 -8.19 12.41
N ARG A 135 3.89 -9.46 12.30
CA ARG A 135 3.26 -10.42 11.37
C ARG A 135 1.80 -10.72 11.75
N GLU A 136 1.49 -10.78 13.05
CA GLU A 136 0.11 -10.94 13.52
C GLU A 136 -0.76 -9.75 13.16
N VAL A 137 -0.25 -8.53 13.33
CA VAL A 137 -0.96 -7.29 12.95
C VAL A 137 -1.16 -7.22 11.44
N ILE A 138 -0.14 -7.55 10.63
CA ILE A 138 -0.29 -7.58 9.17
C ILE A 138 -1.37 -8.59 8.79
N THR A 139 -1.29 -9.83 9.29
CA THR A 139 -2.27 -10.86 8.97
C THR A 139 -3.68 -10.46 9.39
N THR A 140 -3.84 -9.96 10.62
CA THR A 140 -5.15 -9.70 11.22
C THR A 140 -5.75 -8.41 10.71
N SER A 141 -5.02 -7.30 10.79
CA SER A 141 -5.57 -5.97 10.52
C SER A 141 -5.47 -5.59 9.04
N TYR A 142 -4.34 -5.91 8.38
CA TYR A 142 -4.11 -5.51 6.99
C TYR A 142 -4.81 -6.42 5.97
N PHE A 143 -4.85 -7.73 6.22
CA PHE A 143 -5.49 -8.68 5.30
C PHE A 143 -6.86 -9.15 5.76
N LYS A 144 -6.93 -9.78 6.95
CA LYS A 144 -8.17 -10.43 7.41
C LYS A 144 -9.30 -9.43 7.66
N ASN A 145 -9.07 -8.38 8.44
CA ASN A 145 -10.11 -7.39 8.73
C ASN A 145 -10.53 -6.64 7.46
N MET A 146 -9.58 -6.29 6.58
CA MET A 146 -9.89 -5.68 5.30
C MET A 146 -10.73 -6.60 4.39
N ALA A 147 -10.49 -7.91 4.41
CA ALA A 147 -11.30 -8.89 3.69
C ALA A 147 -12.71 -9.04 4.28
N LEU A 148 -12.81 -9.11 5.61
CA LEU A 148 -14.10 -9.28 6.32
C LEU A 148 -15.00 -8.05 6.20
N ASN A 149 -14.41 -6.85 6.13
CA ASN A 149 -15.14 -5.57 6.06
C ASN A 149 -15.36 -5.07 4.62
N PHE A 150 -14.97 -5.84 3.61
CA PHE A 150 -15.03 -5.40 2.20
C PHE A 150 -16.45 -5.36 1.62
N LEU A 151 -17.35 -6.22 2.10
CA LEU A 151 -18.71 -6.40 1.59
C LEU A 151 -19.75 -5.75 2.52
#